data_AF-W6AH87-F1
#
_entry.id   AF-W6AH87-F1
#
_cell.length_a   1.000
_cell.length_b   1.000
_cell.length_c   1.000
_cell.angle_alpha   90.00
_cell.angle_beta   90.00
_cell.angle_gamma   90.00
#
_symmetry.space_group_name_H-M   'P 1'
#
loop_
_entity.id
_entity.type
_entity.pdbx_description
1 polymer ?
#
loop_
_entity_poly.entity_id
_entity_poly.type
_entity_poly.pdbx_seq_one_letter_code
_entity_poly.pdbx_strand_id
1 'polypeptide(L)'
;MKKLLYTMSATFLPVIATNNVVSCFGGEKPLKPTPPPVVPGDMDKVLVGYWYDWGGAYQEVPKLEEIHSSYNVINLSFLYSKEAYQMPVFEYYGISKEALIAGIEYQHSLGHKVLISMGGATGNKMRFKMNQKDELKQTILKVINEYNLDGLDIDWEGDCLADRESQLVTSQVLKEIKNEWAAEGRNFYITMAPEMPYLKNSTETSGGSYIPFLKELDDYYDWINPQFYNGWAFGPYVEPTEATNLGLTPYYIVENDNVELRSDFFYLMTKYMTTTYSPKNDFYLIDPERFVMGAATNEPAGRGAASQESIIESYEMLVEDEIYTKGLMTWALNYDNFEGTISWDWYSSTYFKRWSFASWYDQTHGQE
;
A
#
# COMPACT_ATOMS: atom_id res chain seq x y z
N MET A 1 -56.18 -63.13 -15.18
CA MET A 1 -56.83 -61.95 -14.57
C MET A 1 -56.74 -60.82 -15.60
N LYS A 2 -57.85 -60.47 -16.28
CA LYS A 2 -58.58 -59.17 -16.18
C LYS A 2 -57.63 -57.96 -16.13
N LYS A 3 -57.72 -56.91 -16.94
CA LYS A 3 -58.52 -56.45 -18.10
C LYS A 3 -57.81 -55.15 -18.54
N LEU A 4 -57.58 -54.87 -19.84
CA LEU A 4 -58.31 -53.85 -20.64
C LEU A 4 -58.31 -52.43 -20.03
N LEU A 5 -58.15 -51.30 -20.70
CA LEU A 5 -58.08 -50.84 -22.10
C LEU A 5 -58.20 -49.30 -21.97
N TYR A 6 -57.56 -48.47 -22.81
CA TYR A 6 -58.24 -47.44 -23.62
C TYR A 6 -57.25 -46.52 -24.35
N THR A 7 -57.55 -46.38 -25.63
CA THR A 7 -56.98 -45.54 -26.67
C THR A 7 -57.77 -44.22 -26.81
N MET A 8 -57.20 -43.28 -27.57
CA MET A 8 -57.78 -42.28 -28.51
C MET A 8 -57.06 -40.93 -28.36
N SER A 9 -56.22 -40.45 -29.28
CA SER A 9 -56.44 -40.01 -30.68
C SER A 9 -57.43 -38.86 -30.83
N ALA A 10 -56.94 -37.67 -31.19
CA ALA A 10 -57.59 -36.79 -32.17
C ALA A 10 -56.59 -35.78 -32.78
N THR A 11 -56.55 -35.78 -34.10
CA THR A 11 -55.92 -34.85 -35.05
C THR A 11 -56.58 -33.47 -35.05
N PHE A 12 -55.83 -32.39 -35.42
CA PHE A 12 -56.06 -31.51 -36.58
C PHE A 12 -55.24 -30.19 -36.50
N LEU A 13 -54.58 -29.88 -37.63
CA LEU A 13 -53.91 -28.62 -38.05
C LEU A 13 -54.89 -27.42 -38.15
N PRO A 14 -54.50 -26.23 -38.68
CA PRO A 14 -53.36 -25.32 -38.42
C PRO A 14 -53.85 -23.86 -38.20
N VAL A 15 -53.05 -22.94 -37.66
CA VAL A 15 -53.22 -21.49 -37.95
C VAL A 15 -51.87 -20.78 -38.00
N ILE A 16 -51.63 -20.12 -39.12
CA ILE A 16 -50.56 -19.16 -39.40
C ILE A 16 -50.90 -17.85 -38.70
N ALA A 17 -49.97 -17.27 -37.93
CA ALA A 17 -49.83 -15.82 -37.82
C ALA A 17 -48.45 -15.45 -37.27
N THR A 18 -47.79 -14.62 -38.06
CA THR A 18 -46.56 -13.83 -37.84
C THR A 18 -46.39 -13.26 -36.43
N ASN A 19 -45.15 -13.26 -35.92
CA ASN A 19 -44.44 -12.04 -35.51
C ASN A 19 -42.99 -12.34 -35.08
N ASN A 20 -42.06 -11.63 -35.72
CA ASN A 20 -40.71 -11.38 -35.21
C ASN A 20 -40.79 -10.69 -33.85
N VAL A 21 -40.10 -11.19 -32.82
CA VAL A 21 -39.26 -10.37 -31.94
C VAL A 21 -38.14 -11.26 -31.38
N VAL A 22 -36.91 -10.81 -31.55
CA VAL A 22 -35.69 -11.35 -30.96
C VAL A 22 -35.79 -11.23 -29.43
N SER A 23 -35.71 -12.35 -28.72
CA SER A 23 -35.58 -12.37 -27.25
C SER A 23 -34.10 -12.21 -26.88
N CYS A 24 -33.70 -10.97 -26.61
CA CYS A 24 -32.45 -10.68 -25.92
C CYS A 24 -32.54 -11.14 -24.46
N PHE A 25 -31.93 -12.28 -24.13
CA PHE A 25 -31.60 -12.58 -22.74
C PHE A 25 -30.35 -11.80 -22.36
N GLY A 26 -30.54 -10.61 -21.80
CA GLY A 26 -29.50 -9.89 -21.07
C GLY A 26 -29.29 -10.60 -19.74
N GLY A 27 -28.15 -11.28 -19.57
CA GLY A 27 -27.70 -11.72 -18.27
C GLY A 27 -27.39 -10.49 -17.42
N GLU A 28 -28.09 -10.33 -16.29
CA GLU A 28 -27.69 -9.36 -15.27
C GLU A 28 -26.29 -9.74 -14.79
N LYS A 29 -25.34 -8.82 -14.93
CA LYS A 29 -24.04 -8.93 -14.26
C LYS A 29 -24.29 -9.03 -12.76
N PRO A 30 -23.59 -9.91 -12.03
CA PRO A 30 -23.69 -9.93 -10.58
C PRO A 30 -23.42 -8.53 -10.03
N LEU A 31 -24.33 -8.04 -9.20
CA LEU A 31 -24.19 -6.76 -8.51
C LEU A 31 -22.88 -6.79 -7.71
N LYS A 32 -21.99 -5.83 -8.02
CA LYS A 32 -20.77 -5.59 -7.24
C LYS A 32 -21.23 -5.31 -5.79
N PRO A 33 -20.69 -5.98 -4.76
CA PRO A 33 -21.03 -5.66 -3.38
C PRO A 33 -20.78 -4.16 -3.15
N THR A 34 -21.75 -3.48 -2.55
CA THR A 34 -21.65 -2.05 -2.25
C THR A 34 -20.47 -1.81 -1.32
N PRO A 35 -19.59 -0.82 -1.61
CA PRO A 35 -18.51 -0.44 -0.70
C PRO A 35 -19.07 -0.11 0.69
N PRO A 36 -18.32 -0.38 1.77
CA PRO A 36 -18.74 0.08 3.09
C PRO A 36 -18.87 1.61 3.10
N PRO A 37 -19.87 2.16 3.81
CA PRO A 37 -20.00 3.61 3.95
C PRO A 37 -18.76 4.19 4.64
N VAL A 38 -18.27 5.34 4.15
CA VAL A 38 -17.17 6.09 4.78
C VAL A 38 -17.55 6.40 6.23
N VAL A 39 -16.79 5.86 7.18
CA VAL A 39 -17.01 6.12 8.62
C VAL A 39 -16.32 7.46 8.96
N PRO A 40 -17.00 8.42 9.60
CA PRO A 40 -16.38 9.69 10.00
C PRO A 40 -15.18 9.47 10.92
N GLY A 41 -14.04 10.07 10.57
CA GLY A 41 -12.74 9.85 11.22
C GLY A 41 -11.57 9.68 10.24
N ASP A 42 -11.79 9.95 8.94
CA ASP A 42 -10.74 9.87 7.94
C ASP A 42 -9.65 10.90 8.25
N MET A 43 -8.39 10.44 8.34
CA MET A 43 -7.26 11.34 8.55
C MET A 43 -7.04 12.11 7.26
N ASP A 44 -7.09 13.44 7.32
CA ASP A 44 -6.90 14.31 6.15
C ASP A 44 -5.49 14.13 5.57
N LYS A 45 -4.46 14.26 6.43
CA LYS A 45 -3.06 13.99 6.09
C LYS A 45 -2.44 12.94 6.99
N VAL A 46 -1.54 12.15 6.43
CA VAL A 46 -0.81 11.11 7.16
C VAL A 46 0.69 11.27 7.05
N LEU A 47 1.38 11.03 8.16
CA LEU A 47 2.79 10.71 8.18
C LEU A 47 2.94 9.30 8.73
N VAL A 48 3.31 8.38 7.83
CA VAL A 48 3.43 6.95 8.12
C VAL A 48 4.89 6.63 8.47
N GLY A 49 5.11 5.95 9.59
CA GLY A 49 6.44 5.48 9.99
C GLY A 49 6.44 3.98 10.27
N TYR A 50 7.39 3.25 9.66
CA TYR A 50 7.60 1.84 9.99
C TYR A 50 8.40 1.72 11.29
N TRP A 51 7.98 0.83 12.18
CA TRP A 51 8.61 0.56 13.47
C TRP A 51 8.98 -0.91 13.59
N TYR A 52 10.17 -1.17 14.12
CA TYR A 52 10.60 -2.50 14.49
C TYR A 52 11.42 -2.47 15.77
N ASP A 53 11.45 -3.59 16.48
CA ASP A 53 12.10 -3.70 17.79
C ASP A 53 13.59 -4.06 17.71
N TRP A 54 14.10 -4.32 16.49
CA TRP A 54 15.52 -4.57 16.27
C TRP A 54 16.29 -3.28 15.97
N GLY A 55 17.49 -3.15 16.52
CA GLY A 55 18.40 -2.04 16.23
C GLY A 55 19.39 -2.38 15.11
N GLY A 56 20.39 -1.53 14.91
CA GLY A 56 21.48 -1.75 13.95
C GLY A 56 22.28 -0.49 13.69
N ALA A 57 22.97 -0.43 12.55
CA ALA A 57 23.82 0.71 12.21
C ALA A 57 22.98 1.96 11.91
N TYR A 58 23.35 3.09 12.50
CA TYR A 58 22.70 4.39 12.28
C TYR A 58 21.20 4.41 12.57
N GLN A 59 20.76 3.63 13.56
CA GLN A 59 19.38 3.55 13.99
C GLN A 59 19.27 3.34 15.50
N GLU A 60 18.24 3.91 16.11
CA GLU A 60 17.89 3.71 17.52
C GLU A 60 16.41 3.33 17.61
N VAL A 61 16.08 2.24 18.30
CA VAL A 61 14.69 1.80 18.47
C VAL A 61 13.95 2.82 19.35
N PRO A 62 13.00 3.61 18.83
CA PRO A 62 12.23 4.51 19.66
C PRO A 62 11.25 3.70 20.50
N LYS A 63 11.00 4.12 21.75
CA LYS A 63 9.76 3.70 22.42
C LYS A 63 8.59 4.30 21.67
N LEU A 64 7.47 3.58 21.61
CA LEU A 64 6.29 4.09 20.92
C LEU A 64 5.85 5.43 21.51
N GLU A 65 6.01 5.66 22.82
CA GLU A 65 5.63 6.92 23.47
C GLU A 65 6.58 8.10 23.19
N GLU A 66 7.75 7.82 22.62
CA GLU A 66 8.78 8.81 22.28
C GLU A 66 8.81 9.17 20.79
N ILE A 67 7.94 8.54 19.97
CA ILE A 67 7.77 8.86 18.55
C ILE A 67 7.29 10.31 18.41
N HIS A 68 7.88 11.04 17.45
CA HIS A 68 7.48 12.42 17.14
C HIS A 68 5.98 12.50 16.82
N SER A 69 5.28 13.47 17.39
CA SER A 69 3.81 13.54 17.33
C SER A 69 3.24 13.72 15.92
N SER A 70 4.04 14.16 14.95
CA SER A 70 3.60 14.26 13.55
C SER A 70 3.34 12.89 12.92
N TYR A 71 4.01 11.83 13.39
CA TYR A 71 3.72 10.46 12.95
C TYR A 71 2.38 10.00 13.53
N ASN A 72 1.33 10.15 12.73
CA ASN A 72 -0.02 9.76 13.11
C ASN A 72 -0.40 8.34 12.66
N VAL A 73 0.47 7.67 11.89
CA VAL A 73 0.33 6.24 11.55
C VAL A 73 1.65 5.51 11.77
N ILE A 74 1.59 4.42 12.54
CA ILE A 74 2.74 3.57 12.84
C ILE A 74 2.49 2.17 12.28
N ASN A 75 3.39 1.69 11.43
CA ASN A 75 3.33 0.34 10.87
C ASN A 75 4.31 -0.57 11.62
N LEU A 76 3.80 -1.53 12.39
CA LEU A 76 4.62 -2.55 13.07
C LEU A 76 5.17 -3.55 12.05
N SER A 77 6.48 -3.76 12.04
CA SER A 77 7.18 -4.64 11.12
C SER A 77 7.68 -5.92 11.82
N PHE A 78 7.36 -7.14 11.38
CA PHE A 78 6.40 -7.53 10.33
C PHE A 78 5.59 -8.76 10.73
N LEU A 79 4.40 -8.89 10.15
CA LEU A 79 3.64 -10.14 10.06
C LEU A 79 4.07 -10.91 8.80
N TYR A 80 4.66 -12.09 8.94
CA TYR A 80 5.21 -12.82 7.79
C TYR A 80 5.13 -14.34 7.92
N SER A 81 5.06 -15.04 6.80
CA SER A 81 5.15 -16.51 6.73
C SER A 81 6.61 -16.93 6.64
N LYS A 82 7.01 -17.89 7.48
CA LYS A 82 8.36 -18.49 7.41
C LYS A 82 8.52 -19.45 6.24
N GLU A 83 7.43 -20.10 5.85
CA GLU A 83 7.37 -21.06 4.75
C GLU A 83 6.09 -20.90 3.93
N ALA A 84 6.11 -21.38 2.69
CA ALA A 84 4.94 -21.37 1.82
C ALA A 84 3.78 -22.15 2.45
N TYR A 85 2.56 -21.61 2.36
CA TYR A 85 1.33 -22.19 2.93
C TYR A 85 1.31 -22.26 4.47
N GLN A 86 2.29 -21.70 5.15
CA GLN A 86 2.25 -21.51 6.60
C GLN A 86 1.55 -20.18 6.92
N MET A 87 0.72 -20.18 7.97
CA MET A 87 0.12 -18.95 8.48
C MET A 87 1.19 -17.97 8.98
N PRO A 88 1.01 -16.66 8.74
CA PRO A 88 2.01 -15.69 9.11
C PRO A 88 2.08 -15.51 10.64
N VAL A 89 3.25 -15.11 11.13
CA VAL A 89 3.51 -14.84 12.54
C VAL A 89 4.06 -13.43 12.71
N PHE A 90 3.72 -12.79 13.83
CA PHE A 90 4.35 -11.54 14.27
C PHE A 90 5.30 -11.87 15.41
N GLU A 91 6.61 -11.74 15.16
CA GLU A 91 7.66 -12.07 16.12
C GLU A 91 8.56 -10.86 16.36
N TYR A 92 8.82 -10.58 17.64
CA TYR A 92 9.71 -9.53 18.13
C TYR A 92 10.36 -10.01 19.44
N TYR A 93 11.52 -9.48 19.79
CA TYR A 93 12.41 -9.97 20.85
C TYR A 93 13.00 -8.89 21.76
N GLY A 94 13.06 -7.64 21.32
CA GLY A 94 13.67 -6.48 21.98
C GLY A 94 12.73 -5.70 22.90
N ILE A 95 11.42 -5.99 22.89
CA ILE A 95 10.41 -5.37 23.75
C ILE A 95 9.52 -6.45 24.39
N SER A 96 9.03 -6.22 25.61
CA SER A 96 8.01 -7.10 26.21
C SER A 96 6.64 -6.84 25.59
N LYS A 97 5.78 -7.87 25.57
CA LYS A 97 4.41 -7.73 25.06
C LYS A 97 3.63 -6.63 25.79
N GLU A 98 3.76 -6.56 27.10
CA GLU A 98 3.07 -5.57 27.93
C GLU A 98 3.51 -4.14 27.59
N ALA A 99 4.81 -3.92 27.34
CA ALA A 99 5.35 -2.63 26.95
C ALA A 99 4.90 -2.24 25.54
N LEU A 100 4.87 -3.20 24.59
CA LEU A 100 4.36 -2.93 23.25
C LEU A 100 2.87 -2.54 23.28
N ILE A 101 2.04 -3.28 24.01
CA ILE A 101 0.61 -2.95 24.17
C ILE A 101 0.46 -1.56 24.82
N ALA A 102 1.20 -1.26 25.88
CA ALA A 102 1.13 0.06 26.53
C ALA A 102 1.51 1.21 25.57
N GLY A 103 2.55 1.00 24.75
CA GLY A 103 2.96 1.98 23.74
C GLY A 103 1.92 2.18 22.64
N ILE A 104 1.24 1.11 22.22
CA ILE A 104 0.13 1.20 21.24
C ILE A 104 -1.04 1.98 21.84
N GLU A 105 -1.45 1.66 23.07
CA GLU A 105 -2.52 2.39 23.76
C GLU A 105 -2.19 3.87 23.97
N TYR A 106 -0.91 4.20 24.21
CA TYR A 106 -0.46 5.58 24.25
C TYR A 106 -0.67 6.27 22.89
N GLN A 107 -0.30 5.62 21.79
CA GLN A 107 -0.51 6.16 20.43
C GLN A 107 -1.99 6.37 20.12
N HIS A 108 -2.86 5.42 20.50
CA HIS A 108 -4.32 5.60 20.39
C HIS A 108 -4.84 6.77 21.22
N SER A 109 -4.24 7.03 22.39
CA SER A 109 -4.63 8.18 23.23
C SER A 109 -4.34 9.54 22.58
N LEU A 110 -3.41 9.58 21.62
CA LEU A 110 -3.11 10.74 20.77
C LEU A 110 -4.02 10.80 19.52
N GLY A 111 -4.87 9.79 19.30
CA GLY A 111 -5.69 9.65 18.10
C GLY A 111 -4.96 9.01 16.91
N HIS A 112 -3.71 8.59 17.09
CA HIS A 112 -2.91 7.97 16.05
C HIS A 112 -3.38 6.54 15.76
N LYS A 113 -2.94 5.99 14.63
CA LYS A 113 -3.25 4.62 14.19
C LYS A 113 -2.01 3.75 14.25
N VAL A 114 -2.17 2.51 14.69
CA VAL A 114 -1.12 1.51 14.66
C VAL A 114 -1.58 0.31 13.83
N LEU A 115 -0.89 0.07 12.71
CA LEU A 115 -1.18 -1.03 11.79
C LEU A 115 -0.12 -2.13 11.94
N ILE A 116 -0.46 -3.35 11.52
CA ILE A 116 0.54 -4.40 11.29
C ILE A 116 0.93 -4.40 9.81
N SER A 117 2.21 -4.22 9.50
CA SER A 117 2.70 -4.43 8.15
C SER A 117 3.01 -5.89 7.92
N MET A 118 2.48 -6.42 6.82
CA MET A 118 2.53 -7.82 6.47
C MET A 118 3.45 -8.00 5.27
N GLY A 119 4.64 -8.57 5.50
CA GLY A 119 5.64 -8.86 4.47
C GLY A 119 7.05 -8.40 4.84
N GLY A 120 7.54 -7.37 4.16
CA GLY A 120 8.93 -6.90 4.11
C GLY A 120 9.87 -7.89 3.42
N ALA A 121 11.18 -7.58 3.43
CA ALA A 121 12.22 -8.44 2.86
C ALA A 121 12.23 -9.89 3.42
N THR A 122 11.69 -10.07 4.63
CA THR A 122 11.52 -11.37 5.30
C THR A 122 10.27 -12.15 4.86
N GLY A 123 9.34 -11.49 4.14
CA GLY A 123 8.04 -11.99 3.73
C GLY A 123 7.99 -12.68 2.36
N ASN A 124 9.12 -13.07 1.77
CA ASN A 124 9.11 -13.67 0.42
C ASN A 124 8.35 -15.02 0.30
N LYS A 125 7.89 -15.60 1.41
CA LYS A 125 7.13 -16.87 1.47
C LYS A 125 5.63 -16.70 1.62
N MET A 126 5.08 -15.49 1.51
CA MET A 126 3.64 -15.23 1.59
C MET A 126 2.89 -15.95 0.47
N ARG A 127 2.43 -17.17 0.75
CA ARG A 127 1.73 -18.05 -0.19
C ARG A 127 0.58 -18.74 0.52
N PHE A 128 -0.63 -18.62 -0.02
CA PHE A 128 -1.85 -19.15 0.55
C PHE A 128 -2.72 -19.79 -0.53
N LYS A 129 -3.48 -20.81 -0.13
CA LYS A 129 -4.50 -21.42 -0.98
C LYS A 129 -5.88 -20.93 -0.60
N MET A 130 -6.83 -21.01 -1.52
CA MET A 130 -8.22 -20.63 -1.27
C MET A 130 -8.84 -21.37 -0.08
N ASN A 131 -8.46 -22.64 0.15
CA ASN A 131 -8.93 -23.41 1.29
C ASN A 131 -8.31 -22.99 2.64
N GLN A 132 -7.34 -22.09 2.66
CA GLN A 132 -6.72 -21.51 3.86
C GLN A 132 -7.27 -20.12 4.20
N LYS A 133 -8.22 -19.60 3.41
CA LYS A 133 -8.76 -18.23 3.58
C LYS A 133 -9.25 -17.96 5.00
N ASP A 134 -10.06 -18.86 5.56
CA ASP A 134 -10.61 -18.69 6.90
C ASP A 134 -9.51 -18.76 7.98
N GLU A 135 -8.52 -19.64 7.81
CA GLU A 135 -7.37 -19.75 8.71
C GLU A 135 -6.51 -18.48 8.68
N LEU A 136 -6.28 -17.92 7.48
CA LEU A 136 -5.57 -16.66 7.30
C LEU A 136 -6.30 -15.50 7.97
N LYS A 137 -7.63 -15.40 7.78
CA LYS A 137 -8.47 -14.40 8.44
C LYS A 137 -8.37 -14.48 9.97
N GLN A 138 -8.50 -15.68 10.54
CA GLN A 138 -8.38 -15.87 11.99
C GLN A 138 -6.97 -15.53 12.50
N THR A 139 -5.93 -15.83 11.72
CA THR A 139 -4.54 -15.49 12.06
C THR A 139 -4.34 -13.98 12.11
N ILE A 140 -4.81 -13.25 11.09
CA ILE A 140 -4.74 -11.78 11.05
C ILE A 140 -5.53 -11.18 12.21
N LEU A 141 -6.80 -11.58 12.40
CA LEU A 141 -7.64 -11.08 13.48
C LEU A 141 -7.05 -11.37 14.87
N LYS A 142 -6.37 -12.50 15.05
CA LYS A 142 -5.68 -12.80 16.32
C LYS A 142 -4.63 -11.73 16.64
N VAL A 143 -3.77 -11.38 15.69
CA VAL A 143 -2.74 -10.34 15.89
C VAL A 143 -3.40 -8.97 16.10
N ILE A 144 -4.36 -8.62 15.24
CA ILE A 144 -5.10 -7.35 15.35
C ILE A 144 -5.72 -7.20 16.75
N ASN A 145 -6.43 -8.21 17.24
CA ASN A 145 -7.10 -8.15 18.54
C ASN A 145 -6.14 -8.25 19.72
N GLU A 146 -5.03 -8.99 19.58
CA GLU A 146 -4.04 -9.18 20.65
C GLU A 146 -3.29 -7.88 21.00
N TYR A 147 -3.10 -7.01 20.01
CA TYR A 147 -2.38 -5.74 20.14
C TYR A 147 -3.25 -4.50 19.94
N ASN A 148 -4.57 -4.67 19.77
CA ASN A 148 -5.55 -3.60 19.53
C ASN A 148 -5.26 -2.76 18.26
N LEU A 149 -4.77 -3.38 17.19
CA LEU A 149 -4.32 -2.67 15.98
C LEU A 149 -5.50 -2.15 15.14
N ASP A 150 -5.28 -1.07 14.39
CA ASP A 150 -6.30 -0.38 13.59
C ASP A 150 -6.46 -0.94 12.17
N GLY A 151 -5.53 -1.79 11.71
CA GLY A 151 -5.53 -2.26 10.33
C GLY A 151 -4.29 -3.03 9.91
N LEU A 152 -4.15 -3.24 8.60
CA LEU A 152 -3.06 -4.00 7.99
C LEU A 152 -2.51 -3.27 6.76
N ASP A 153 -1.18 -3.25 6.67
CA ASP A 153 -0.42 -2.79 5.51
C ASP A 153 0.11 -3.99 4.72
N ILE A 154 -0.12 -4.02 3.40
CA ILE A 154 0.42 -5.05 2.51
C ILE A 154 1.80 -4.60 2.01
N ASP A 155 2.85 -5.21 2.54
CA ASP A 155 4.25 -4.94 2.18
C ASP A 155 4.91 -6.19 1.58
N TRP A 156 4.24 -6.82 0.62
CA TRP A 156 4.75 -8.02 -0.04
C TRP A 156 5.83 -7.66 -1.04
N GLU A 157 6.93 -8.41 -1.01
CA GLU A 157 8.10 -8.20 -1.87
C GLU A 157 8.54 -9.50 -2.57
N GLY A 158 9.20 -9.37 -3.70
CA GLY A 158 9.80 -10.48 -4.44
C GLY A 158 8.81 -11.49 -5.03
N ASP A 159 9.23 -12.76 -5.12
CA ASP A 159 8.54 -13.80 -5.90
C ASP A 159 7.12 -14.13 -5.46
N CYS A 160 6.73 -13.78 -4.22
CA CYS A 160 5.37 -13.98 -3.73
C CYS A 160 4.34 -13.15 -4.51
N LEU A 161 4.76 -12.01 -5.07
CA LEU A 161 3.90 -11.14 -5.89
C LEU A 161 3.52 -11.76 -7.25
N ALA A 162 4.09 -12.91 -7.63
CA ALA A 162 3.66 -13.65 -8.81
C ALA A 162 2.50 -14.62 -8.52
N ASP A 163 2.19 -14.87 -7.25
CA ASP A 163 1.19 -15.85 -6.81
C ASP A 163 -0.21 -15.22 -6.75
N ARG A 164 -0.95 -15.31 -7.86
CA ARG A 164 -2.28 -14.70 -8.02
C ARG A 164 -3.33 -15.29 -7.07
N GLU A 165 -3.23 -16.57 -6.72
CA GLU A 165 -4.14 -17.18 -5.75
C GLU A 165 -3.93 -16.55 -4.38
N SER A 166 -2.68 -16.37 -3.96
CA SER A 166 -2.34 -15.75 -2.68
C SER A 166 -2.80 -14.29 -2.61
N GLN A 167 -2.64 -13.53 -3.69
CA GLN A 167 -3.15 -12.14 -3.76
C GLN A 167 -4.68 -12.07 -3.63
N LEU A 168 -5.39 -12.97 -4.33
CA LEU A 168 -6.85 -13.06 -4.26
C LEU A 168 -7.32 -13.45 -2.86
N VAL A 169 -6.70 -14.46 -2.25
CA VAL A 169 -7.04 -14.93 -0.89
C VAL A 169 -6.85 -13.83 0.13
N THR A 170 -5.69 -13.18 0.14
CA THR A 170 -5.39 -12.06 1.05
C THR A 170 -6.40 -10.93 0.85
N SER A 171 -6.68 -10.55 -0.40
CA SER A 171 -7.65 -9.47 -0.68
C SER A 171 -9.06 -9.80 -0.18
N GLN A 172 -9.53 -11.04 -0.38
CA GLN A 172 -10.83 -11.47 0.14
C GLN A 172 -10.89 -11.44 1.67
N VAL A 173 -9.82 -11.87 2.34
CA VAL A 173 -9.72 -11.79 3.80
C VAL A 173 -9.83 -10.35 4.30
N LEU A 174 -9.08 -9.42 3.70
CA LEU A 174 -9.10 -8.02 4.10
C LEU A 174 -10.47 -7.36 3.84
N LYS A 175 -11.12 -7.68 2.71
CA LYS A 175 -12.50 -7.26 2.44
C LYS A 175 -13.48 -7.75 3.50
N GLU A 176 -13.40 -9.01 3.90
CA GLU A 176 -14.27 -9.56 4.93
C GLU A 176 -14.06 -8.88 6.27
N ILE A 177 -12.80 -8.69 6.70
CA ILE A 177 -12.49 -8.00 7.96
C ILE A 177 -13.01 -6.56 7.93
N LYS A 178 -12.73 -5.80 6.86
CA LYS A 178 -13.19 -4.40 6.76
C LYS A 178 -14.71 -4.27 6.76
N ASN A 179 -15.42 -5.20 6.10
CA ASN A 179 -16.88 -5.23 6.13
C ASN A 179 -17.45 -5.58 7.51
N GLU A 180 -16.83 -6.51 8.24
CA GLU A 180 -17.22 -6.84 9.61
C GLU A 180 -17.03 -5.65 10.56
N TRP A 181 -15.91 -4.95 10.45
CA TRP A 181 -15.65 -3.73 11.24
C TRP A 181 -16.62 -2.60 10.89
N ALA A 182 -16.90 -2.39 9.60
CA ALA A 182 -17.86 -1.39 9.17
C ALA A 182 -19.27 -1.66 9.73
N ALA A 183 -19.68 -2.93 9.84
CA ALA A 183 -20.95 -3.32 10.47
C ALA A 183 -21.00 -3.00 11.97
N GLU A 184 -19.84 -2.88 12.63
CA GLU A 184 -19.68 -2.44 14.02
C GLU A 184 -19.50 -0.92 14.15
N GLY A 185 -19.52 -0.17 13.03
CA GLY A 185 -19.26 1.28 13.03
C GLY A 185 -17.78 1.64 13.23
N ARG A 186 -16.87 0.72 12.91
CA ARG A 186 -15.41 0.89 12.99
C ARG A 186 -14.81 0.95 11.59
N ASN A 187 -13.64 1.58 11.45
CA ASN A 187 -12.85 1.49 10.22
C ASN A 187 -11.65 0.57 10.43
N PHE A 188 -11.47 -0.41 9.54
CA PHE A 188 -10.26 -1.22 9.46
C PHE A 188 -9.40 -0.67 8.32
N TYR A 189 -8.22 -0.15 8.64
CA TYR A 189 -7.34 0.43 7.64
C TYR A 189 -6.68 -0.66 6.80
N ILE A 190 -6.68 -0.49 5.48
CA ILE A 190 -5.98 -1.33 4.51
C ILE A 190 -5.05 -0.41 3.72
N THR A 191 -3.74 -0.62 3.85
CA THR A 191 -2.73 0.14 3.11
C THR A 191 -1.82 -0.81 2.33
N MET A 192 -0.99 -0.27 1.44
CA MET A 192 -0.01 -1.09 0.71
C MET A 192 1.28 -0.31 0.47
N ALA A 193 2.42 -1.01 0.51
CA ALA A 193 3.75 -0.46 0.31
C ALA A 193 4.48 -1.06 -0.91
N PRO A 194 3.93 -0.92 -2.12
CA PRO A 194 4.53 -1.52 -3.31
C PRO A 194 5.88 -0.90 -3.69
N GLU A 195 6.85 -1.72 -4.04
CA GLU A 195 8.04 -1.26 -4.77
C GLU A 195 7.65 -0.73 -6.16
N MET A 196 8.27 0.38 -6.59
CA MET A 196 7.92 1.08 -7.84
C MET A 196 7.83 0.19 -9.10
N PRO A 197 8.74 -0.80 -9.32
CA PRO A 197 8.67 -1.63 -10.52
C PRO A 197 7.36 -2.43 -10.64
N TYR A 198 6.71 -2.77 -9.52
CA TYR A 198 5.50 -3.60 -9.49
C TYR A 198 4.19 -2.81 -9.72
N LEU A 199 4.30 -1.49 -9.93
CA LEU A 199 3.18 -0.58 -10.18
C LEU A 199 2.92 -0.27 -11.66
N LYS A 200 3.67 -0.86 -12.58
CA LYS A 200 3.39 -0.69 -14.02
C LYS A 200 2.22 -1.58 -14.44
N ASN A 201 1.30 -1.08 -15.26
CA ASN A 201 0.15 -1.87 -15.74
C ASN A 201 0.60 -3.14 -16.47
N SER A 202 1.66 -3.02 -17.28
CA SER A 202 2.31 -4.14 -17.97
C SER A 202 2.76 -5.27 -17.03
N THR A 203 3.04 -5.00 -15.75
CA THR A 203 3.49 -6.02 -14.80
C THR A 203 2.41 -7.03 -14.44
N GLU A 204 1.13 -6.69 -14.59
CA GLU A 204 0.00 -7.56 -14.24
C GLU A 204 0.14 -8.95 -14.90
N THR A 205 0.71 -8.97 -16.11
CA THR A 205 0.92 -10.18 -16.91
C THR A 205 2.34 -10.75 -16.85
N SER A 206 3.29 -10.11 -16.16
CA SER A 206 4.74 -10.40 -16.27
C SER A 206 5.39 -10.97 -15.01
N GLY A 207 4.65 -11.70 -14.15
CA GLY A 207 5.18 -12.23 -12.89
C GLY A 207 4.83 -11.35 -11.70
N GLY A 208 5.81 -10.90 -10.91
CA GLY A 208 5.59 -10.04 -9.75
C GLY A 208 4.83 -8.76 -10.11
N SER A 209 3.73 -8.46 -9.43
CA SER A 209 2.90 -7.28 -9.69
C SER A 209 1.99 -6.94 -8.52
N TYR A 210 1.76 -5.65 -8.26
CA TYR A 210 0.75 -5.17 -7.31
C TYR A 210 -0.59 -4.86 -7.95
N ILE A 211 -0.68 -4.80 -9.28
CA ILE A 211 -1.92 -4.47 -10.01
C ILE A 211 -3.11 -5.35 -9.59
N PRO A 212 -2.96 -6.68 -9.35
CA PRO A 212 -4.06 -7.50 -8.85
C PRO A 212 -4.58 -7.06 -7.47
N PHE A 213 -3.70 -6.68 -6.54
CA PHE A 213 -4.12 -6.14 -5.24
C PHE A 213 -4.87 -4.82 -5.40
N LEU A 214 -4.33 -3.89 -6.19
CA LEU A 214 -4.93 -2.57 -6.42
C LEU A 214 -6.33 -2.69 -7.00
N LYS A 215 -6.52 -3.54 -8.02
CA LYS A 215 -7.84 -3.76 -8.64
C LYS A 215 -8.82 -4.47 -7.72
N GLU A 216 -8.36 -5.47 -6.98
CA GLU A 216 -9.25 -6.24 -6.10
C GLU A 216 -9.70 -5.39 -4.90
N LEU A 217 -8.82 -4.53 -4.38
CA LEU A 217 -9.06 -3.70 -3.18
C LEU A 217 -9.43 -2.24 -3.50
N ASP A 218 -9.76 -1.91 -4.74
CA ASP A 218 -9.97 -0.52 -5.20
C ASP A 218 -11.01 0.25 -4.36
N ASP A 219 -12.10 -0.40 -3.97
CA ASP A 219 -13.13 0.20 -3.10
C ASP A 219 -12.85 0.03 -1.59
N TYR A 220 -11.69 -0.52 -1.21
CA TYR A 220 -11.39 -0.97 0.15
C TYR A 220 -10.11 -0.38 0.76
N TYR A 221 -9.04 -0.14 -0.01
CA TYR A 221 -7.81 0.43 0.58
C TYR A 221 -8.02 1.88 1.03
N ASP A 222 -7.33 2.33 2.05
CA ASP A 222 -7.42 3.71 2.54
C ASP A 222 -6.38 4.58 1.79
N TRP A 223 -5.16 4.07 1.63
CA TRP A 223 -4.14 4.67 0.77
C TRP A 223 -3.09 3.65 0.34
N ILE A 224 -2.26 4.05 -0.62
CA ILE A 224 -1.07 3.34 -1.07
C ILE A 224 0.14 4.22 -0.76
N ASN A 225 1.18 3.63 -0.18
CA ASN A 225 2.45 4.28 0.13
C ASN A 225 3.62 3.64 -0.64
N PRO A 226 3.76 3.87 -1.96
CA PRO A 226 4.82 3.24 -2.75
C PRO A 226 6.22 3.56 -2.24
N GLN A 227 7.13 2.59 -2.35
CA GLN A 227 8.50 2.73 -1.90
C GLN A 227 9.37 3.40 -2.99
N PHE A 228 9.62 4.71 -2.88
CA PHE A 228 10.47 5.47 -3.81
C PHE A 228 11.98 5.34 -3.49
N TYR A 229 12.40 4.20 -2.96
CA TYR A 229 13.78 3.92 -2.57
C TYR A 229 14.17 2.49 -2.96
N ASN A 230 15.45 2.14 -2.86
CA ASN A 230 16.02 0.83 -3.22
C ASN A 230 15.75 0.36 -4.68
N GLY A 231 15.52 1.30 -5.60
CA GLY A 231 15.11 1.02 -6.98
C GLY A 231 16.21 0.60 -7.96
N TRP A 232 17.50 0.61 -7.57
CA TRP A 232 18.63 0.26 -8.44
C TRP A 232 18.65 1.05 -9.77
N ALA A 233 18.74 2.37 -9.69
CA ALA A 233 18.66 3.28 -10.84
C ALA A 233 17.29 3.23 -11.55
N PHE A 234 16.23 2.84 -10.85
CA PHE A 234 14.88 2.94 -11.38
C PHE A 234 14.42 4.40 -11.36
N GLY A 235 13.73 4.83 -12.42
CA GLY A 235 13.27 6.19 -12.59
C GLY A 235 12.20 6.30 -13.66
N PRO A 236 11.39 7.37 -13.66
CA PRO A 236 10.50 7.63 -14.77
C PRO A 236 11.29 8.19 -15.97
N TYR A 237 10.82 7.85 -17.17
CA TYR A 237 11.15 8.61 -18.37
C TYR A 237 10.44 9.97 -18.29
N VAL A 238 11.18 11.07 -18.44
CA VAL A 238 10.58 12.41 -18.44
C VAL A 238 9.84 12.65 -19.75
N GLU A 239 8.52 12.83 -19.71
CA GLU A 239 7.75 13.18 -20.91
C GLU A 239 8.17 14.56 -21.47
N PRO A 240 8.01 14.83 -22.78
CA PRO A 240 8.55 16.04 -23.40
C PRO A 240 8.10 17.36 -22.78
N THR A 241 6.85 17.43 -22.30
CA THR A 241 6.33 18.62 -21.60
C THR A 241 7.09 18.85 -20.30
N GLU A 242 7.19 17.83 -19.45
CA GLU A 242 7.91 17.93 -18.17
C GLU A 242 9.40 18.18 -18.37
N ALA A 243 10.01 17.59 -19.40
CA ALA A 243 11.40 17.84 -19.72
C ALA A 243 11.65 19.32 -20.07
N THR A 244 10.68 19.98 -20.71
CA THR A 244 10.77 21.42 -20.99
C THR A 244 10.66 22.24 -19.70
N ASN A 245 9.73 21.87 -18.80
CA ASN A 245 9.50 22.57 -17.54
C ASN A 245 10.69 22.44 -16.59
N LEU A 246 11.25 21.25 -16.48
CA LEU A 246 12.37 20.92 -15.59
C LEU A 246 13.76 21.23 -16.21
N GLY A 247 13.81 21.69 -17.46
CA GLY A 247 15.07 21.93 -18.16
C GLY A 247 15.89 20.64 -18.44
N LEU A 248 15.21 19.50 -18.53
CA LEU A 248 15.79 18.19 -18.79
C LEU A 248 15.70 17.81 -20.28
N THR A 249 16.40 16.73 -20.65
CA THR A 249 16.26 16.16 -22.00
C THR A 249 15.00 15.28 -22.08
N PRO A 250 14.14 15.43 -23.11
CA PRO A 250 12.99 14.55 -23.30
C PRO A 250 13.38 13.07 -23.27
N TYR A 251 12.65 12.30 -22.47
CA TYR A 251 12.88 10.88 -22.20
C TYR A 251 14.22 10.53 -21.55
N TYR A 252 14.88 11.49 -20.91
CA TYR A 252 15.87 11.18 -19.89
C TYR A 252 15.23 10.36 -18.77
N ILE A 253 16.01 9.50 -18.12
CA ILE A 253 15.54 8.73 -16.96
C ILE A 253 16.04 9.47 -15.73
N VAL A 254 15.11 9.95 -14.91
CA VAL A 254 15.45 10.56 -13.63
C VAL A 254 15.50 9.43 -12.59
N GLU A 255 16.69 8.92 -12.32
CA GLU A 255 16.88 7.75 -11.46
C GLU A 255 16.80 8.11 -9.97
N ASN A 256 16.23 7.21 -9.16
CA ASN A 256 16.15 7.36 -7.70
C ASN A 256 17.52 7.61 -7.04
N ASP A 257 18.60 7.14 -7.66
CA ASP A 257 19.97 7.24 -7.14
C ASP A 257 20.63 8.58 -7.44
N ASN A 258 20.06 9.40 -8.33
CA ASN A 258 20.59 10.72 -8.63
C ASN A 258 20.20 11.71 -7.53
N VAL A 259 21.19 12.12 -6.73
CA VAL A 259 20.99 13.06 -5.61
C VAL A 259 20.57 14.45 -6.12
N GLU A 260 21.16 14.92 -7.22
CA GLU A 260 20.88 16.25 -7.78
C GLU A 260 19.48 16.37 -8.37
N LEU A 261 18.88 15.24 -8.79
CA LEU A 261 17.54 15.19 -9.38
C LEU A 261 16.53 14.49 -8.45
N ARG A 262 16.81 14.42 -7.14
CA ARG A 262 15.95 13.71 -6.18
C ARG A 262 14.58 14.38 -6.05
N SER A 263 14.53 15.71 -6.05
CA SER A 263 13.28 16.49 -6.07
C SER A 263 12.45 16.16 -7.32
N ASP A 264 13.07 16.21 -8.50
CA ASP A 264 12.43 15.89 -9.78
C ASP A 264 11.92 14.44 -9.82
N PHE A 265 12.70 13.51 -9.28
CA PHE A 265 12.32 12.10 -9.18
C PHE A 265 11.01 11.92 -8.39
N PHE A 266 10.95 12.49 -7.17
CA PHE A 266 9.77 12.41 -6.31
C PHE A 266 8.54 13.08 -6.94
N TYR A 267 8.72 14.26 -7.54
CA TYR A 267 7.66 14.96 -8.26
C TYR A 267 7.14 14.16 -9.46
N LEU A 268 8.02 13.72 -10.36
CA LEU A 268 7.64 13.01 -11.58
C LEU A 268 7.00 11.65 -11.28
N MET A 269 7.56 10.90 -10.34
CA MET A 269 7.00 9.62 -9.92
C MET A 269 5.58 9.80 -9.35
N THR A 270 5.39 10.78 -8.46
CA THR A 270 4.08 11.09 -7.89
C THR A 270 3.09 11.52 -8.98
N LYS A 271 3.46 12.47 -9.84
CA LYS A 271 2.62 12.96 -10.93
C LYS A 271 2.21 11.84 -11.90
N TYR A 272 3.15 10.98 -12.29
CA TYR A 272 2.86 9.88 -13.21
C TYR A 272 2.11 8.69 -12.60
N MET A 273 2.10 8.57 -11.27
CA MET A 273 1.32 7.57 -10.54
C MET A 273 -0.05 8.09 -10.08
N THR A 274 -0.35 9.38 -10.27
CA THR A 274 -1.59 9.97 -9.75
C THR A 274 -2.43 10.65 -10.82
N THR A 275 -1.97 11.79 -11.35
CA THR A 275 -2.81 12.66 -12.20
C THR A 275 -2.50 12.53 -13.68
N THR A 276 -1.31 12.05 -14.06
CA THR A 276 -0.84 12.08 -15.45
C THR A 276 -0.43 10.70 -15.95
N TYR A 277 -1.26 10.06 -16.78
CA TYR A 277 -0.84 8.82 -17.44
C TYR A 277 0.25 9.10 -18.48
N SER A 278 1.44 8.52 -18.27
CA SER A 278 2.53 8.52 -19.24
C SER A 278 2.61 7.15 -19.93
N PRO A 279 2.43 7.06 -21.27
CA PRO A 279 2.54 5.80 -22.00
C PRO A 279 3.92 5.15 -21.91
N LYS A 280 4.98 5.94 -21.72
CA LYS A 280 6.35 5.42 -21.63
C LYS A 280 6.66 4.85 -20.25
N ASN A 281 6.02 5.39 -19.22
CA ASN A 281 6.18 4.92 -17.85
C ASN A 281 5.19 3.81 -17.49
N ASP A 282 3.97 3.88 -18.02
CA ASP A 282 2.91 2.89 -17.86
C ASP A 282 2.56 2.58 -16.40
N PHE A 283 2.61 3.57 -15.51
CA PHE A 283 2.18 3.37 -14.13
C PHE A 283 0.65 3.25 -14.02
N TYR A 284 0.21 2.46 -13.06
CA TYR A 284 -1.18 2.44 -12.61
C TYR A 284 -1.48 3.73 -11.86
N LEU A 285 -2.58 4.42 -12.21
CA LEU A 285 -2.97 5.66 -11.56
C LEU A 285 -3.72 5.38 -10.26
N ILE A 286 -3.32 6.07 -9.21
CA ILE A 286 -3.89 6.03 -7.87
C ILE A 286 -4.39 7.44 -7.55
N ASP A 287 -5.56 7.55 -6.95
CA ASP A 287 -6.12 8.84 -6.55
C ASP A 287 -5.11 9.61 -5.65
N PRO A 288 -4.76 10.89 -5.94
CA PRO A 288 -3.91 11.69 -5.07
C PRO A 288 -4.32 11.67 -3.59
N GLU A 289 -5.63 11.70 -3.29
CA GLU A 289 -6.15 11.68 -1.91
C GLU A 289 -5.93 10.34 -1.20
N ARG A 290 -5.51 9.31 -1.94
CA ARG A 290 -5.17 7.95 -1.48
C ARG A 290 -3.72 7.60 -1.81
N PHE A 291 -2.88 8.59 -2.13
CA PHE A 291 -1.47 8.41 -2.44
C PHE A 291 -0.60 9.00 -1.33
N VAL A 292 0.35 8.23 -0.84
CA VAL A 292 1.32 8.65 0.19
C VAL A 292 2.73 8.43 -0.37
N MET A 293 3.55 9.46 -0.47
CA MET A 293 4.89 9.30 -1.03
C MET A 293 5.83 8.62 -0.02
N GLY A 294 6.28 7.40 -0.31
CA GLY A 294 7.19 6.66 0.56
C GLY A 294 8.66 6.89 0.23
N ALA A 295 9.43 7.39 1.20
CA ALA A 295 10.86 7.66 1.02
C ALA A 295 11.69 7.07 2.18
N ALA A 296 12.89 6.56 1.88
CA ALA A 296 13.82 6.14 2.91
C ALA A 296 14.26 7.35 3.74
N THR A 297 14.34 7.20 5.06
CA THR A 297 14.59 8.33 5.98
C THR A 297 15.95 8.98 5.75
N ASN A 298 16.97 8.15 5.58
CA ASN A 298 18.36 8.53 5.32
C ASN A 298 19.04 7.40 4.53
N GLU A 299 20.24 7.65 4.00
CA GLU A 299 20.90 6.69 3.08
C GLU A 299 21.10 5.28 3.68
N PRO A 300 21.42 5.11 4.99
CA PRO A 300 21.41 3.79 5.62
C PRO A 300 20.07 3.05 5.57
N ALA A 301 18.95 3.77 5.59
CA ALA A 301 17.62 3.18 5.54
C ALA A 301 17.28 2.63 4.15
N GLY A 302 17.80 3.25 3.11
CA GLY A 302 17.59 2.82 1.74
C GLY A 302 18.24 3.75 0.74
N ARG A 303 18.71 3.17 -0.37
CA ARG A 303 19.33 3.94 -1.45
C ARG A 303 18.29 4.84 -2.10
N GLY A 304 18.66 6.11 -2.31
CA GLY A 304 17.71 7.11 -2.83
C GLY A 304 16.93 7.81 -1.72
N ALA A 305 17.52 7.93 -0.53
CA ALA A 305 16.86 8.49 0.65
C ALA A 305 16.41 9.95 0.50
N ALA A 306 15.41 10.35 1.27
CA ALA A 306 15.00 11.74 1.32
C ALA A 306 16.07 12.64 1.94
N SER A 307 16.11 13.87 1.45
CA SER A 307 16.70 15.04 2.09
C SER A 307 15.62 16.11 2.30
N GLN A 308 15.89 17.09 3.17
CA GLN A 308 15.01 18.25 3.34
C GLN A 308 14.66 18.92 2.01
N GLU A 309 15.69 19.19 1.20
CA GLU A 309 15.57 19.81 -0.13
C GLU A 309 14.67 18.98 -1.03
N SER A 310 14.92 17.67 -1.15
CA SER A 310 14.12 16.80 -2.02
C SER A 310 12.64 16.73 -1.64
N ILE A 311 12.31 16.77 -0.35
CA ILE A 311 10.92 16.74 0.11
C ILE A 311 10.23 18.09 -0.11
N ILE A 312 10.90 19.20 0.22
CA ILE A 312 10.32 20.53 0.08
C ILE A 312 10.14 20.91 -1.39
N GLU A 313 11.17 20.75 -2.22
CA GLU A 313 11.09 21.16 -3.63
C GLU A 313 10.13 20.28 -4.44
N SER A 314 10.11 18.97 -4.19
CA SER A 314 9.12 18.09 -4.85
C SER A 314 7.70 18.44 -4.44
N TYR A 315 7.48 18.81 -3.17
CA TYR A 315 6.20 19.29 -2.69
C TYR A 315 5.79 20.60 -3.36
N GLU A 316 6.69 21.58 -3.47
CA GLU A 316 6.42 22.84 -4.15
C GLU A 316 6.02 22.62 -5.62
N MET A 317 6.74 21.75 -6.35
CA MET A 317 6.39 21.38 -7.72
C MET A 317 5.02 20.68 -7.83
N LEU A 318 4.67 19.84 -6.86
CA LEU A 318 3.35 19.19 -6.82
C LEU A 318 2.24 20.21 -6.57
N VAL A 319 2.44 21.16 -5.65
CA VAL A 319 1.48 22.24 -5.36
C VAL A 319 1.29 23.16 -6.57
N GLU A 320 2.36 23.48 -7.31
CA GLU A 320 2.28 24.28 -8.54
C GLU A 320 1.39 23.62 -9.62
N ASP A 321 1.36 22.29 -9.64
CA ASP A 321 0.51 21.48 -10.52
C ASP A 321 -0.86 21.14 -9.92
N GLU A 322 -1.20 21.70 -8.75
CA GLU A 322 -2.43 21.42 -7.99
C GLU A 322 -2.60 19.93 -7.62
N ILE A 323 -1.48 19.23 -7.39
CA ILE A 323 -1.45 17.81 -6.97
C ILE A 323 -1.23 17.73 -5.46
N TYR A 324 -2.30 17.47 -4.72
CA TYR A 324 -2.26 17.30 -3.26
C TYR A 324 -2.37 15.84 -2.89
N THR A 325 -1.30 15.27 -2.32
CA THR A 325 -1.29 13.85 -1.92
C THR A 325 -1.73 13.66 -0.47
N LYS A 326 -2.07 12.43 -0.07
CA LYS A 326 -2.50 12.11 1.30
C LYS A 326 -1.37 12.27 2.34
N GLY A 327 -0.10 12.26 1.93
CA GLY A 327 1.00 12.56 2.84
C GLY A 327 2.30 11.83 2.51
N LEU A 328 3.10 11.57 3.55
CA LEU A 328 4.42 10.94 3.42
C LEU A 328 4.51 9.63 4.21
N MET A 329 5.37 8.73 3.75
CA MET A 329 5.74 7.51 4.45
C MET A 329 7.26 7.42 4.55
N THR A 330 7.78 6.87 5.65
CA THR A 330 9.20 6.55 5.73
C THR A 330 9.51 5.18 6.29
N TRP A 331 10.45 4.52 5.62
CA TRP A 331 11.29 3.48 6.21
C TRP A 331 12.55 4.17 6.76
N ALA A 332 12.72 4.33 8.06
CA ALA A 332 11.83 3.91 9.16
C ALA A 332 11.97 4.83 10.39
N LEU A 333 11.04 4.73 11.34
CA LEU A 333 11.09 5.47 12.62
C LEU A 333 12.40 5.23 13.37
N ASN A 334 12.96 4.02 13.27
CA ASN A 334 14.25 3.65 13.86
C ASN A 334 15.40 4.48 13.29
N TYR A 335 15.37 4.80 12.00
CA TYR A 335 16.34 5.66 11.35
C TYR A 335 16.07 7.14 11.63
N ASP A 336 14.81 7.56 11.74
CA ASP A 336 14.50 8.96 12.05
C ASP A 336 14.75 9.30 13.53
N ASN A 337 14.67 8.31 14.42
CA ASN A 337 15.00 8.47 15.83
C ASN A 337 16.52 8.62 16.07
N PHE A 338 17.37 8.28 15.10
CA PHE A 338 18.82 8.39 15.24
C PHE A 338 19.29 9.85 15.25
N GLU A 339 20.27 10.17 16.11
CA GLU A 339 20.99 11.45 16.08
C GLU A 339 22.51 11.19 16.03
N GLY A 340 23.17 11.68 14.99
CA GLY A 340 24.61 11.50 14.88
C GLY A 340 25.15 11.62 13.46
N THR A 341 26.46 11.42 13.34
CA THR A 341 27.14 11.42 12.04
C THR A 341 26.95 10.08 11.34
N ILE A 342 26.40 10.12 10.13
CA ILE A 342 26.30 9.00 9.19
C ILE A 342 27.44 9.12 8.20
N SER A 343 28.24 8.06 8.06
CA SER A 343 29.34 7.99 7.09
C SER A 343 29.07 6.88 6.06
N TRP A 344 29.18 7.21 4.77
CA TRP A 344 28.97 6.26 3.66
C TRP A 344 30.28 5.88 2.94
N ASP A 345 31.33 6.68 3.09
CA ASP A 345 32.69 6.30 2.71
C ASP A 345 33.72 7.00 3.62
N TRP A 346 35.01 6.85 3.30
CA TRP A 346 36.12 7.42 4.08
C TRP A 346 36.18 8.96 4.06
N TYR A 347 35.49 9.61 3.13
CA TYR A 347 35.59 11.03 2.85
C TYR A 347 34.27 11.78 3.05
N SER A 348 33.17 11.06 3.16
CA SER A 348 31.84 11.63 3.08
C SER A 348 30.97 11.21 4.27
N SER A 349 30.44 12.21 4.95
CA SER A 349 29.55 12.04 6.09
C SER A 349 28.55 13.19 6.19
N THR A 350 27.36 12.92 6.72
CA THR A 350 26.38 13.94 7.10
C THR A 350 26.04 13.79 8.57
N TYR A 351 25.73 14.90 9.24
CA TYR A 351 25.11 14.83 10.55
C TYR A 351 23.59 14.72 10.35
N PHE A 352 23.02 13.61 10.79
CA PHE A 352 21.59 13.39 10.80
C PHE A 352 21.03 13.77 12.17
N LYS A 353 20.03 14.67 12.15
CA LYS A 353 19.34 15.11 13.36
C LYS A 353 18.11 14.24 13.56
N ARG A 354 17.87 13.81 14.80
CA ARG A 354 16.67 13.05 15.14
C ARG A 354 15.39 13.81 14.77
N TRP A 355 14.42 13.07 14.23
CA TRP A 355 13.12 13.54 13.72
C TRP A 355 13.23 14.53 12.56
N SER A 356 14.26 14.38 11.72
CA SER A 356 14.41 15.23 10.54
C SER A 356 13.30 14.98 9.53
N PHE A 357 12.92 13.72 9.28
CA PHE A 357 11.88 13.39 8.32
C PHE A 357 10.52 13.93 8.78
N ALA A 358 10.18 13.76 10.05
CA ALA A 358 9.00 14.41 10.64
C ALA A 358 9.02 15.93 10.47
N SER A 359 10.17 16.57 10.67
CA SER A 359 10.30 18.01 10.48
C SER A 359 10.13 18.44 9.01
N TRP A 360 10.52 17.61 8.04
CA TRP A 360 10.29 17.88 6.61
C TRP A 360 8.81 17.72 6.22
N TYR A 361 8.13 16.73 6.81
CA TYR A 361 6.68 16.60 6.70
C TYR A 361 5.95 17.83 7.25
N ASP A 362 6.33 18.30 8.45
CA ASP A 362 5.73 19.47 9.08
C ASP A 362 5.91 20.75 8.23
N GLN A 363 6.96 20.83 7.40
CA GLN A 363 7.21 21.95 6.50
C GLN A 363 6.44 21.85 5.17
N THR A 364 5.85 20.69 4.87
CA THR A 364 5.18 20.40 3.60
C THR A 364 3.72 19.99 3.85
N HIS A 365 3.42 18.70 3.76
CA HIS A 365 2.07 18.13 3.88
C HIS A 365 1.41 18.42 5.23
N GLY A 366 2.19 18.65 6.29
CA GLY A 366 1.66 19.04 7.61
C GLY A 366 1.13 20.48 7.69
N GLN A 367 1.25 21.28 6.62
CA GLN A 367 0.71 22.64 6.54
C GLN A 367 -0.67 22.72 5.85
N GLU A 368 -1.10 21.64 5.20
CA GLU A 368 -2.42 21.48 4.57
C GLU A 368 -3.48 21.08 5.59
#